data_AF-A0A936E7Z6-F1
#
_entry.id   AF-A0A936E7Z6-F1
#
_cell.length_a   1.000
_cell.length_b   1.000
_cell.length_c   1.000
_cell.angle_alpha   90.00
_cell.angle_beta   90.00
_cell.angle_gamma   90.00
#
_symmetry.space_group_name_H-M   'P 1'
#
loop_
_entity.id
_entity.type
_entity.pdbx_description
1 polymer ?
#
loop_
_entity_poly.entity_id
_entity_poly.type
_entity_poly.pdbx_seq_one_letter_code
_entity_poly.pdbx_strand_id
1 'polypeptide(L)' 'MDLFVSYKTKLWRDKLAATFKVNVKNLGEGGRLQPVGAFPDGTIHTYRIVAPQQFIFSASFDL' A
#
# COMPACT_ATOMS: atom_id res chain seq x y z
N MET A 1 8.58 2.83 -2.76
CA MET A 1 8.98 1.66 -1.95
C MET A 1 7.76 1.15 -1.19
N ASP A 2 7.72 -0.14 -0.87
CA ASP A 2 6.67 -0.76 -0.06
C ASP A 2 7.28 -1.42 1.17
N LEU A 3 6.53 -1.39 2.27
CA LEU A 3 6.91 -1.99 3.55
C LEU A 3 5.78 -2.89 4.03
N PHE A 4 6.10 -4.10 4.46
CA PHE A 4 5.12 -5.00 5.06
C PHE A 4 5.67 -5.58 6.36
N VAL A 5 4.79 -5.72 7.35
CA VAL A 5 5.06 -6.39 8.62
C VAL A 5 3.89 -7.29 8.92
N SER A 6 4.17 -8.55 9.26
CA SER A 6 3.15 -9.49 9.71
C SER A 6 3.53 -10.08 11.05
N TYR A 7 2.57 -10.14 11.96
CA TYR A 7 2.70 -10.76 13.26
C TYR A 7 1.60 -11.79 13.45
N LYS A 8 2.00 -13.04 13.69
CA LYS A 8 1.08 -14.15 13.98
C LYS A 8 1.16 -14.46 15.46
N THR A 9 0.01 -14.46 16.12
CA THR A 9 -0.12 -14.80 17.53
C THR A 9 -1.27 -15.77 17.72
N LYS A 10 -1.19 -16.57 18.77
CA LYS A 10 -2.30 -17.42 19.17
C LYS A 10 -2.90 -16.87 20.46
N LEU A 11 -4.19 -16.58 20.42
CA LEU A 11 -4.97 -16.11 21.56
C LEU A 11 -5.82 -17.26 22.13
N TRP A 12 -6.33 -17.07 23.35
CA TRP A 12 -7.22 -18.02 24.03
C TRP A 12 -6.63 -19.43 24.16
N ARG A 13 -5.49 -19.58 24.86
CA ARG A 13 -4.83 -20.89 25.09
C ARG A 13 -4.64 -21.69 23.79
N ASP A 14 -4.04 -21.04 22.79
CA ASP A 14 -3.78 -21.64 21.47
C ASP A 14 -5.02 -21.98 20.62
N LYS A 15 -6.23 -21.58 21.01
CA LYS A 15 -7.48 -21.91 20.28
C LYS A 15 -7.83 -20.95 19.13
N LEU A 16 -7.27 -19.74 19.13
CA LEU A 16 -7.57 -18.74 18.11
C LEU A 16 -6.27 -18.24 17.51
N ALA A 17 -6.02 -18.52 16.24
CA ALA A 17 -4.89 -17.95 15.53
C ALA A 17 -5.28 -16.55 15.02
N ALA A 18 -4.63 -15.50 15.53
CA ALA A 18 -4.76 -14.15 15.00
C ALA A 18 -3.52 -13.76 14.21
N THR A 19 -3.75 -13.23 13.02
CA THR A 19 -2.69 -12.68 12.17
C THR A 19 -2.95 -11.20 11.97
N PHE A 20 -2.02 -10.38 12.42
CA PHE A 20 -2.00 -8.95 12.18
C PHE A 20 -1.02 -8.66 11.04
N LYS A 21 -1.46 -7.87 10.06
CA LYS A 21 -0.66 -7.46 8.91
C LYS A 21 -0.74 -5.95 8.79
N VAL A 22 0.41 -5.31 8.66
CA VAL A 22 0.55 -3.91 8.31
C VAL A 22 1.23 -3.86 6.96
N ASN A 23 0.61 -3.22 5.99
CA ASN A 23 1.17 -3.01 4.65
C ASN A 23 1.16 -1.51 4.36
N VAL A 24 2.34 -0.97 4.11
CA VAL A 24 2.52 0.41 3.68
C VAL A 24 2.90 0.39 2.21
N LYS A 25 2.02 0.92 1.36
CA LYS A 25 2.28 1.08 -0.07
C LYS A 25 2.74 2.49 -0.36
N ASN A 26 3.61 2.64 -1.35
CA ASN A 26 4.13 3.94 -1.81
C ASN A 26 4.77 4.75 -0.67
N LEU A 27 5.51 4.09 0.23
CA LEU A 27 6.24 4.73 1.32
C LEU A 27 7.17 5.82 0.75
N GLY A 28 6.97 7.05 1.22
CA GLY A 28 7.71 8.24 0.78
C GLY A 28 7.13 8.97 -0.45
N GLU A 29 6.07 8.47 -1.08
CA GLU A 29 5.40 9.16 -2.20
C GLU A 29 4.27 10.05 -1.68
N GLY A 30 4.37 11.37 -1.90
CA GLY A 30 3.34 12.35 -1.52
C GLY A 30 2.11 12.39 -2.44
N GLY A 31 2.13 11.60 -3.52
CA GLY A 31 1.15 11.69 -4.62
C GLY A 31 1.57 12.78 -5.62
N ARG A 32 1.65 12.41 -6.90
CA ARG A 32 2.03 13.34 -7.98
C ARG A 32 1.32 12.98 -9.28
N LEU A 33 1.08 13.99 -10.10
CA LEU A 33 0.69 13.81 -11.49
C LEU A 33 1.96 13.67 -12.31
N GLN A 34 2.23 12.46 -12.78
CA GLN A 34 3.39 12.20 -13.62
C GLN A 34 2.99 12.34 -15.09
N PRO A 35 3.60 13.24 -15.85
CA PRO A 35 3.33 13.34 -17.28
C PRO A 35 3.84 12.08 -17.99
N VAL A 36 3.02 11.48 -18.85
CA VAL A 36 3.33 10.24 -19.57
C VAL A 36 3.19 10.37 -21.09
N GLY A 37 2.59 11.46 -21.58
CA GLY A 37 2.45 11.72 -23.00
C GLY A 37 2.56 13.21 -23.31
N ALA A 38 3.34 13.53 -24.34
CA ALA A 38 3.48 14.86 -24.92
C ALA A 38 3.02 14.85 -26.38
N PHE A 39 2.44 15.95 -26.82
CA PHE A 39 2.21 16.23 -28.24
C PHE A 39 3.55 16.48 -28.96
N PRO A 40 3.57 16.49 -30.32
CA PRO A 40 4.80 16.75 -31.09
C PRO A 40 5.43 18.13 -30.84
N ASP A 41 4.65 19.09 -30.30
CA ASP A 41 5.10 20.42 -29.87
C ASP A 41 5.69 20.43 -28.45
N GLY A 42 5.69 19.28 -27.77
CA GLY A 42 6.17 19.13 -26.40
C GLY A 42 5.16 19.46 -25.30
N THR A 43 3.94 19.90 -25.63
CA THR A 43 2.92 20.14 -24.59
C THR A 43 2.41 18.81 -24.03
N ILE A 44 2.31 18.74 -22.71
CA ILE A 44 1.91 17.53 -22.00
C ILE A 44 0.40 17.40 -22.02
N HIS A 45 -0.10 16.29 -22.55
CA HIS A 45 -1.54 16.06 -22.71
C HIS A 45 -2.07 14.89 -21.87
N THR A 46 -1.20 13.96 -21.46
CA THR A 46 -1.60 12.80 -20.64
C THR A 46 -0.80 12.76 -19.34
N TYR A 47 -1.53 12.64 -18.23
CA TYR A 47 -0.98 12.48 -16.88
C TYR A 47 -1.39 11.13 -16.30
N ARG A 48 -0.45 10.47 -15.61
CA ARG A 48 -0.71 9.31 -14.77
C ARG A 48 -0.71 9.75 -13.31
N ILE A 49 -1.74 9.34 -12.59
CA ILE A 49 -1.85 9.56 -11.15
C ILE A 49 -0.95 8.55 -10.44
N VAL A 50 0.05 9.04 -9.71
CA VAL A 50 0.82 8.22 -8.76
C VAL A 50 0.11 8.31 -7.43
N ALA A 51 -0.36 7.17 -6.92
CA ALA A 51 -1.09 7.11 -5.66
C ALA A 51 -0.18 7.54 -4.49
N PRO A 52 -0.71 8.33 -3.54
CA PRO A 52 0.05 8.70 -2.35
C PRO A 52 0.34 7.47 -1.48
N GLN A 53 1.16 7.67 -0.44
CA GLN A 53 1.40 6.64 0.58
C GLN A 53 0.10 6.13 1.20
N GLN A 54 -0.03 4.81 1.33
CA GLN A 54 -1.21 4.15 1.90
C GLN A 54 -0.80 3.24 3.05
N PHE A 55 -1.56 3.29 4.15
CA PHE A 55 -1.39 2.42 5.31
C PHE A 55 -2.57 1.47 5.39
N ILE A 56 -2.30 0.17 5.26
CA ILE A 56 -3.30 -0.89 5.27
C ILE A 56 -3.04 -1.77 6.49
N PHE A 57 -3.98 -1.76 7.42
CA PHE A 57 -3.99 -2.68 8.54
C PHE A 57 -5.00 -3.79 8.28
N SER A 58 -4.59 -5.04 8.50
CA SER A 58 -5.45 -6.21 8.35
C SER A 58 -5.30 -7.11 9.57
N ALA A 59 -6.43 -7.46 10.17
CA ALA A 59 -6.51 -8.47 11.21
C ALA A 59 -7.32 -9.65 10.67
N SER A 60 -6.74 -10.84 10.72
CA SER A 60 -7.40 -12.09 10.32
C SER A 60 -7.42 -13.03 11.52
N PHE A 61 -8.57 -13.66 11.75
CA PHE A 61 -8.79 -14.60 12.84
C PHE A 61 -9.19 -15.94 12.23
N ASP A 62 -8.53 -17.00 12.70
CA ASP A 62 -8.73 -18.39 12.30
C ASP A 62 -8.98 -19.22 13.56
N LEU A 63 -9.95 -20.14 13.49
CA LEU A 63 -10.46 -20.92 14.63
C LEU A 63 -9.99 -22.37 14.57
#